data_AF-A0A1G7CU01-F1
#
_entry.id   AF-A0A1G7CU01-F1
#
_cell.length_a   1.000
_cell.length_b   1.000
_cell.length_c   1.000
_cell.angle_alpha   90.00
_cell.angle_beta   90.00
_cell.angle_gamma   90.00
#
_symmetry.space_group_name_H-M   'P 1'
#
loop_
_entity.id
_entity.type
_entity.pdbx_description
1 polymer ?
#
loop_
_entity_poly.entity_id
_entity_poly.type
_entity_poly.pdbx_seq_one_letter_code
_entity_poly.pdbx_strand_id
1 'polypeptide(L)'
;MLNLPPVLSLIAVLSALVPHGSRAASLFPSGCEILREAAEPTCMAKVDCGNQVEAIETATSAFQLCTEGKTMSASEAQSILRQFTNVRYYQCCAGNAWIHQTQLQPKN
;
A
#
# COMPACT_ATOMS: atom_id res chain seq x y z
N MET A 1 54.21 12.30 20.56
CA MET A 1 53.69 13.55 21.14
C MET A 1 52.72 14.17 20.16
N LEU A 2 51.61 14.68 20.69
CA LEU A 2 50.43 15.26 20.04
C LEU A 2 50.75 16.33 18.98
N ASN A 3 50.01 16.36 17.87
CA ASN A 3 48.91 17.34 17.71
C ASN A 3 48.20 17.21 16.34
N LEU A 4 46.87 17.35 16.37
CA LEU A 4 45.93 17.48 15.26
C LEU A 4 45.23 18.87 15.42
N PRO A 5 44.38 19.32 14.48
CA PRO A 5 44.60 20.12 13.26
C PRO A 5 44.12 21.59 13.45
N PRO A 6 44.00 22.40 12.38
CA PRO A 6 42.63 22.74 11.91
C PRO A 6 42.51 22.90 10.37
N VAL A 7 41.50 22.28 9.72
CA VAL A 7 40.13 22.75 9.36
C VAL A 7 40.05 23.69 8.13
N LEU A 8 39.08 23.35 7.25
CA LEU A 8 38.33 24.16 6.27
C LEU A 8 38.75 24.14 4.78
N SER A 9 37.97 23.44 3.96
CA SER A 9 36.93 24.09 3.14
C SER A 9 36.20 23.07 2.25
N LEU A 10 34.90 22.89 2.53
CA LEU A 10 33.77 23.24 1.66
C LEU A 10 33.65 22.42 0.36
N ILE A 11 32.81 21.38 0.39
CA ILE A 11 31.85 21.16 -0.70
C ILE A 11 30.50 20.87 -0.06
N ALA A 12 29.67 21.90 -0.02
CA ALA A 12 28.24 21.78 0.14
C ALA A 12 27.67 21.22 -1.17
N VAL A 13 26.98 20.08 -1.11
CA VAL A 13 25.97 19.74 -2.11
C VAL A 13 24.64 19.62 -1.39
N LEU A 14 23.98 20.78 -1.30
CA LEU A 14 22.54 20.86 -1.14
C LEU A 14 21.87 20.31 -2.41
N SER A 15 20.68 19.73 -2.22
CA SER A 15 19.68 19.31 -3.22
C SER A 15 19.89 17.88 -3.71
N ALA A 16 18.99 16.92 -3.49
CA ALA A 16 17.54 17.05 -3.48
C ALA A 16 16.91 16.38 -2.24
N LEU A 17 16.13 17.18 -1.52
CA LEU A 17 14.91 16.69 -0.89
C LEU A 17 14.13 15.96 -1.98
N VAL A 18 14.19 14.63 -2.00
CA VAL A 18 13.14 13.86 -2.65
C VAL A 18 11.87 14.23 -1.90
N PRO A 19 10.84 14.80 -2.57
CA PRO A 19 9.54 14.86 -1.97
C PRO A 19 9.09 13.40 -1.89
N HIS A 20 9.42 12.73 -0.78
CA HIS A 20 8.54 11.68 -0.29
C HIS A 20 7.22 12.42 -0.12
N GLY A 21 6.32 12.18 -1.07
CA GLY A 21 5.04 12.86 -1.13
C GLY A 21 4.52 12.97 0.28
N SER A 22 4.19 14.19 0.69
CA SER A 22 3.65 14.49 2.01
C SER A 22 2.36 13.70 2.17
N ARG A 23 2.47 12.43 2.52
CA ARG A 23 1.45 11.73 3.26
C ARG A 23 1.44 12.49 4.56
N ALA A 24 0.51 13.45 4.64
CA ALA A 24 0.01 13.92 5.90
C ALA A 24 -0.17 12.65 6.72
N ALA A 25 0.64 12.49 7.77
CA ALA A 25 0.54 11.36 8.66
C ALA A 25 -0.78 11.55 9.39
N SER A 26 -1.88 11.13 8.76
CA SER A 26 -3.12 10.90 9.45
C SER A 26 -2.77 9.89 10.53
N LEU A 27 -3.07 10.22 11.80
CA LEU A 27 -2.87 9.31 12.93
C LEU A 27 -3.56 7.94 12.73
N PHE A 28 -4.44 7.86 11.73
CA PHE A 28 -5.18 6.66 11.33
C PHE A 28 -4.88 6.33 9.87
N PRO A 29 -4.64 5.05 9.54
CA PRO A 29 -4.48 4.62 8.15
C PRO A 29 -5.78 4.85 7.38
N SER A 30 -5.66 5.33 6.15
CA SER A 30 -6.81 5.41 5.23
C SER A 30 -7.35 4.01 4.91
N GLY A 31 -8.61 3.90 4.49
CA GLY A 31 -9.17 2.60 4.06
C GLY A 31 -8.36 1.94 2.95
N CYS A 32 -7.87 2.73 1.99
CA CYS A 32 -6.98 2.25 0.93
C CYS A 32 -5.66 1.69 1.46
N GLU A 33 -5.11 2.28 2.52
CA GLU A 33 -3.89 1.79 3.17
C GLU A 33 -4.14 0.46 3.87
N ILE A 34 -5.27 0.30 4.56
CA ILE A 34 -5.67 -0.95 5.21
C ILE A 34 -5.81 -2.07 4.17
N LEU A 35 -6.50 -1.84 3.06
CA LEU A 35 -6.66 -2.86 2.02
C LEU A 35 -5.33 -3.24 1.35
N ARG A 36 -4.46 -2.25 1.13
CA ARG A 36 -3.11 -2.44 0.58
C ARG A 36 -2.24 -3.27 1.53
N GLU A 37 -2.21 -2.92 2.82
CA GLU A 37 -1.46 -3.66 3.85
C GLU A 37 -1.97 -5.09 3.99
N ALA A 38 -3.28 -5.29 3.98
CA ALA A 38 -3.87 -6.62 3.99
C ALA A 38 -3.50 -7.44 2.75
N ALA A 39 -3.24 -6.78 1.61
CA ALA A 39 -2.88 -7.40 0.34
C ALA A 39 -1.38 -7.64 0.17
N GLU A 40 -0.52 -6.88 0.87
CA GLU A 40 0.95 -6.94 0.78
C GLU A 40 1.52 -8.37 0.80
N PRO A 41 1.12 -9.27 1.72
CA PRO A 41 1.54 -10.67 1.64
C PRO A 41 0.92 -11.33 0.41
N THR A 42 1.73 -11.53 -0.62
CA THR A 42 1.32 -12.26 -1.82
C THR A 42 1.01 -13.70 -1.44
N CYS A 43 -0.21 -14.14 -1.69
CA CYS A 43 -0.60 -15.50 -1.41
C CYS A 43 -0.16 -16.44 -2.54
N MET A 44 0.58 -17.49 -2.19
CA MET A 44 1.05 -18.54 -3.11
C MET A 44 0.21 -19.82 -3.05
N ALA A 45 -0.81 -19.87 -2.18
CA ALA A 45 -1.67 -21.03 -2.04
C ALA A 45 -2.68 -21.11 -3.21
N LYS A 46 -2.96 -22.34 -3.66
CA LYS A 46 -4.13 -22.60 -4.51
C LYS A 46 -5.37 -22.66 -3.61
N VAL A 47 -6.18 -21.62 -3.66
CA VAL A 47 -7.50 -21.57 -3.00
C VAL A 47 -8.59 -21.49 -4.06
N ASP A 48 -9.73 -22.08 -3.75
CA ASP A 48 -10.95 -21.90 -4.54
C ASP A 48 -11.64 -20.60 -4.12
N CYS A 49 -11.69 -19.65 -5.05
CA CYS A 49 -12.30 -18.34 -4.86
C CYS A 49 -13.74 -18.27 -5.40
N GLY A 50 -14.27 -19.36 -5.98
CA GLY A 50 -15.56 -19.38 -6.67
C GLY A 50 -16.76 -19.05 -5.78
N ASN A 51 -16.63 -19.23 -4.46
CA ASN A 51 -17.68 -18.88 -3.49
C ASN A 51 -17.58 -17.45 -2.96
N GLN A 52 -16.65 -16.63 -3.46
CA GLN A 52 -16.36 -15.28 -2.97
C GLN A 52 -16.50 -14.21 -4.06
N VAL A 53 -17.21 -14.50 -5.15
CA VAL A 53 -17.28 -13.63 -6.34
C VAL A 53 -17.72 -12.19 -5.99
N GLU A 54 -18.81 -12.03 -5.23
CA GLU A 54 -19.30 -10.70 -4.82
C GLU A 54 -18.29 -9.93 -3.95
N ALA A 55 -17.59 -10.64 -3.05
CA ALA A 55 -16.56 -10.05 -2.20
C ALA A 55 -15.34 -9.60 -3.03
N ILE A 56 -14.96 -10.38 -4.04
CA ILE A 56 -13.87 -10.07 -4.98
C ILE A 56 -14.24 -8.86 -5.84
N GLU A 57 -15.46 -8.77 -6.35
CA GLU A 57 -15.94 -7.62 -7.12
C GLU A 57 -15.95 -6.34 -6.28
N THR A 58 -16.41 -6.44 -5.03
CA THR A 58 -16.39 -5.31 -4.09
C THR A 58 -14.96 -4.86 -3.81
N ALA A 59 -14.05 -5.80 -3.53
CA ALA A 59 -12.64 -5.49 -3.33
C ALA A 59 -12.03 -4.85 -4.60
N THR A 60 -12.29 -5.39 -5.78
CA THR A 60 -11.79 -4.85 -7.05
C THR A 60 -12.24 -3.41 -7.29
N SER A 61 -13.52 -3.12 -7.01
CA SER A 61 -14.07 -1.76 -7.10
C SER A 61 -13.38 -0.81 -6.12
N ALA A 62 -13.11 -1.26 -4.90
CA ALA A 62 -12.34 -0.50 -3.92
C ALA A 62 -10.90 -0.23 -4.39
N PHE A 63 -10.26 -1.19 -5.06
CA PHE A 63 -8.90 -1.03 -5.57
C PHE A 63 -8.87 0.07 -6.63
N GLN A 64 -9.84 0.07 -7.54
CA GLN A 64 -10.00 1.12 -8.56
C GLN A 64 -10.16 2.50 -7.93
N LEU A 65 -11.05 2.64 -6.94
CA LEU A 65 -11.22 3.89 -6.18
C LEU A 65 -9.89 4.36 -5.58
N CYS A 66 -9.13 3.45 -4.96
CA CYS A 66 -7.85 3.75 -4.37
C CYS A 66 -6.79 4.14 -5.40
N THR A 67 -6.77 3.52 -6.59
CA THR A 67 -5.86 3.90 -7.69
C THR A 67 -6.23 5.23 -8.35
N GLU A 68 -7.49 5.64 -8.29
CA GLU A 68 -7.97 6.95 -8.75
C GLU A 68 -7.68 8.09 -7.74
N GLY A 69 -7.04 7.77 -6.60
CA GLY A 69 -6.75 8.73 -5.54
C GLY A 69 -7.97 9.13 -4.71
N LYS A 70 -9.09 8.41 -4.83
CA LYS A 70 -10.26 8.61 -3.97
C LYS A 70 -9.98 8.04 -2.57
N THR A 71 -10.59 8.66 -1.58
CA THR A 71 -10.45 8.26 -0.18
C THR A 71 -11.54 7.29 0.22
N MET A 72 -11.17 6.26 0.96
CA MET A 72 -12.07 5.32 1.62
C MET A 72 -11.85 5.39 3.13
N SER A 73 -12.91 5.29 3.93
CA SER A 73 -12.78 5.23 5.38
C SER A 73 -12.21 3.88 5.84
N ALA A 74 -11.62 3.87 7.03
CA ALA A 74 -11.15 2.63 7.65
C ALA A 74 -12.28 1.61 7.87
N SER A 75 -13.49 2.08 8.20
CA SER A 75 -14.66 1.22 8.43
C SER A 75 -15.13 0.53 7.16
N GLU A 76 -15.12 1.23 6.04
CA GLU A 76 -15.45 0.66 4.72
C GLU A 76 -14.43 -0.42 4.33
N ALA A 77 -13.13 -0.13 4.46
CA ALA A 77 -12.08 -1.10 4.19
C ALA A 77 -12.21 -2.36 5.05
N GLN A 78 -12.45 -2.21 6.35
CA GLN A 78 -12.70 -3.35 7.22
C GLN A 78 -13.97 -4.12 6.84
N SER A 79 -15.01 -3.43 6.39
CA SER A 79 -16.25 -4.08 5.94
C SER A 79 -16.02 -4.93 4.70
N ILE A 80 -15.17 -4.48 3.77
CA ILE A 80 -14.73 -5.27 2.61
C ILE A 80 -13.96 -6.50 3.07
N LEU A 81 -12.96 -6.34 3.95
CA LEU A 81 -12.16 -7.47 4.45
C LEU A 81 -13.01 -8.53 5.15
N ARG A 82 -14.08 -8.12 5.84
CA ARG A 82 -15.02 -9.03 6.53
C ARG A 82 -15.95 -9.81 5.60
N GLN A 83 -16.05 -9.44 4.31
CA GLN A 83 -16.83 -10.23 3.34
C GLN A 83 -16.12 -11.54 2.98
N PHE A 84 -14.80 -11.57 3.10
CA PHE A 84 -14.01 -12.78 2.91
C PHE A 84 -14.06 -13.66 4.16
N THR A 85 -13.99 -14.98 3.99
CA THR A 85 -13.95 -15.94 5.10
C THR A 85 -12.86 -15.61 6.13
N ASN A 86 -11.72 -15.10 5.66
CA ASN A 86 -10.65 -14.56 6.48
C ASN A 86 -9.70 -13.72 5.60
N VAL A 87 -8.75 -13.07 6.25
CA VAL A 87 -7.74 -12.23 5.57
C VAL A 87 -6.88 -13.04 4.58
N ARG A 88 -6.63 -14.34 4.83
CA ARG A 88 -5.90 -15.18 3.86
C ARG A 88 -6.71 -15.40 2.58
N TYR A 89 -8.02 -15.60 2.68
CA TYR A 89 -8.89 -15.67 1.50
C TYR A 89 -8.89 -14.36 0.73
N TYR A 90 -8.94 -13.21 1.42
CA TYR A 90 -8.77 -11.90 0.77
C TYR A 90 -7.45 -11.80 0.01
N GLN A 91 -6.32 -12.14 0.65
CA GLN A 91 -4.99 -12.08 0.04
C GLN A 91 -4.93 -12.88 -1.27
N CYS A 92 -5.41 -14.12 -1.22
CA CYS A 92 -5.34 -15.02 -2.35
C CYS A 92 -6.32 -14.69 -3.47
N CYS A 93 -7.55 -14.30 -3.12
CA CYS A 93 -8.64 -14.13 -4.09
C CYS A 93 -8.72 -12.71 -4.67
N ALA A 94 -8.24 -11.70 -3.95
CA ALA A 94 -8.28 -10.31 -4.39
C ALA A 94 -6.92 -9.60 -4.23
N GLY A 95 -6.22 -9.79 -3.11
CA GLY A 95 -4.98 -9.08 -2.79
C GLY A 95 -3.87 -9.22 -3.84
N ASN A 96 -3.67 -10.43 -4.38
CA ASN A 96 -2.71 -10.65 -5.47
C ASN A 96 -3.03 -9.80 -6.70
N ALA A 97 -4.31 -9.64 -7.06
CA ALA A 97 -4.72 -8.82 -8.19
C ALA A 97 -4.43 -7.33 -7.96
N TRP A 98 -4.62 -6.84 -6.72
CA TRP A 98 -4.19 -5.48 -6.35
C TRP A 98 -2.71 -5.30 -6.66
N ILE A 99 -1.85 -6.16 -6.08
CA ILE A 99 -0.39 -6.04 -6.21
C ILE A 99 0.00 -5.99 -7.69
N HIS A 100 -0.56 -6.87 -8.52
CA HIS A 100 -0.29 -6.85 -9.95
C HIS A 100 -0.72 -5.53 -10.61
N GLN A 101 -1.89 -4.99 -10.26
CA GLN A 101 -2.34 -3.71 -10.80
C GLN A 101 -1.43 -2.55 -10.40
N THR A 102 -0.96 -2.48 -9.16
CA THR A 102 -0.11 -1.37 -8.70
C THR A 102 1.35 -1.48 -9.14
N GLN A 103 1.87 -2.68 -9.37
CA GLN A 103 3.21 -2.87 -9.94
C GLN A 103 3.26 -2.53 -11.44
N LEU A 104 2.12 -2.59 -12.14
CA LEU A 104 2.01 -2.24 -13.56
C LEU A 104 1.74 -0.75 -13.82
N GLN A 105 1.44 0.04 -12.78
CA GLN A 105 1.34 1.49 -12.93
C GLN A 105 2.76 2.09 -12.98
N PRO A 106 3.16 2.79 -14.06
CA PRO A 106 4.45 3.47 -14.08
C PRO A 106 4.50 4.48 -12.93
N LYS A 107 5.60 4.46 -12.17
CA LYS A 107 5.90 5.53 -11.21
C LYS A 107 6.21 6.78 -12.04
N ASN A 108 5.19 7.59 -12.31
CA ASN A 108 5.34 8.92 -12.89
C ASN A 108 6.07 9.85 -11.91
#